data_AF-A0A348TVM9-F1
#
_entry.id   AF-A0A348TVM9-F1
#
_cell.length_a   1.000
_cell.length_b   1.000
_cell.length_c   1.000
_cell.angle_alpha   90.00
_cell.angle_beta   90.00
_cell.angle_gamma   90.00
#
_symmetry.space_group_name_H-M   'P 1'
#
loop_
_entity.id
_entity.type
_entity.pdbx_description
1 polymer ?
#
loop_
_entity_poly.entity_id
_entity_poly.type
_entity_poly.pdbx_seq_one_letter_code
_entity_poly.pdbx_strand_id
1 'polypeptide(L)'
;MWLPMLIKRLNMAEMQANGLNLTAEELYDINNASVKDAIVSLGGFCTGEIISDQGLMLTNHHCGYDAIRSHSTVENDYLTDGFWAMTR
;
A
#
# COMPACT_ATOMS: atom_id res chain seq x y z
N MET A 1 -10.74 11.36 -7.64
CA MET A 1 -9.35 11.24 -7.18
C MET A 1 -8.87 12.61 -6.78
N TRP A 2 -8.33 12.75 -5.57
CA TRP A 2 -7.95 14.04 -4.98
C TRP A 2 -6.43 14.11 -4.83
N LEU A 3 -5.86 15.31 -4.96
CA LEU A 3 -4.44 15.51 -4.65
C LEU A 3 -4.26 15.53 -3.13
N PRO A 4 -3.44 14.62 -2.54
CA PRO A 4 -3.27 14.55 -1.08
C PRO A 4 -2.85 15.88 -0.45
N MET A 5 -2.02 16.67 -1.13
CA MET A 5 -1.59 18.02 -0.69
C MET A 5 -2.73 19.02 -0.49
N LEU A 6 -3.91 18.76 -1.07
CA LEU A 6 -5.05 19.67 -1.06
C LEU A 6 -6.21 19.21 -0.16
N ILE A 7 -6.11 18.03 0.47
CA ILE A 7 -7.22 17.42 1.22
C ILE A 7 -7.70 18.31 2.37
N LYS A 8 -6.76 18.97 3.07
CA LYS A 8 -7.07 19.91 4.16
C LYS A 8 -8.02 21.01 3.71
N ARG A 9 -7.80 21.54 2.49
CA ARG A 9 -8.56 22.66 1.94
C ARG A 9 -9.88 22.20 1.31
N LEU A 10 -9.89 21.03 0.68
CA LEU A 10 -10.97 20.65 -0.24
C LEU A 10 -11.91 19.56 0.28
N ASN A 11 -11.44 18.65 1.15
CA ASN A 11 -12.15 17.39 1.41
C ASN A 11 -12.37 17.07 2.89
N MET A 12 -11.56 17.62 3.81
CA MET A 12 -11.61 17.20 5.22
C MET A 12 -12.97 17.35 5.88
N ALA A 13 -13.72 18.42 5.59
CA ALA A 13 -15.05 18.62 6.17
C ALA A 13 -16.02 17.49 5.79
N GLU A 14 -15.99 17.07 4.52
CA GLU A 14 -16.79 15.95 4.03
C GLU A 14 -16.27 14.62 4.60
N MET A 15 -14.96 14.40 4.63
CA MET A 15 -14.37 13.16 5.16
C MET A 15 -14.73 12.96 6.65
N GLN A 16 -14.65 14.01 7.46
CA GLN A 16 -15.06 13.98 8.86
C GLN A 16 -16.58 13.80 9.02
N ALA A 17 -17.39 14.46 8.19
CA ALA A 17 -18.84 14.23 8.17
C ALA A 17 -19.22 12.77 7.82
N ASN A 18 -18.37 12.08 7.07
CA ASN A 18 -18.49 10.65 6.75
C ASN A 18 -17.81 9.72 7.79
N GLY A 19 -17.36 10.25 8.93
CA GLY A 19 -16.87 9.47 10.06
C GLY A 19 -15.36 9.23 10.09
N LEU A 20 -14.58 9.93 9.26
CA LEU A 20 -13.12 9.90 9.39
C LEU A 20 -12.67 10.61 10.67
N ASN A 21 -11.92 9.90 11.52
CA ASN A 21 -11.37 10.43 12.78
C ASN A 21 -9.92 10.91 12.68
N LEU A 22 -9.29 10.84 11.51
CA LEU A 22 -7.95 11.37 11.26
C LEU A 22 -7.99 12.85 10.91
N THR A 23 -6.90 13.55 11.23
CA THR A 23 -6.61 14.91 10.79
C THR A 23 -6.06 14.93 9.36
N ALA A 24 -5.98 16.12 8.76
CA ALA A 24 -5.41 16.26 7.43
C ALA A 24 -3.91 15.94 7.43
N GLU A 25 -3.22 16.36 8.49
CA GLU A 25 -1.79 16.17 8.70
C GLU A 25 -1.44 14.69 8.90
N GLU A 26 -2.27 13.93 9.61
CA GLU A 26 -2.10 12.47 9.72
C GLU A 26 -2.22 11.76 8.37
N LEU A 27 -3.03 12.29 7.43
CA LEU A 27 -3.11 11.76 6.07
C LEU A 27 -1.93 12.22 5.21
N TYR A 28 -1.63 13.52 5.20
CA TYR A 28 -0.56 14.13 4.40
C TYR A 28 0.09 15.29 5.14
N ASP A 29 1.39 15.17 5.44
CA ASP A 29 2.25 16.25 5.91
C ASP A 29 3.57 16.24 5.11
N ILE A 30 4.14 17.41 4.82
CA ILE A 30 5.42 17.54 4.12
C ILE A 30 6.59 17.42 5.11
N ASN A 31 6.38 17.85 6.36
CA ASN A 31 7.44 18.01 7.36
C ASN A 31 7.49 16.87 8.37
N ASN A 32 6.37 16.17 8.59
CA ASN A 32 6.25 15.08 9.56
C ASN A 32 5.83 13.79 8.86
N ALA A 33 5.99 12.67 9.59
CA ALA A 33 5.48 11.40 9.13
C ALA A 33 3.94 11.43 9.03
N SER A 34 3.40 10.85 7.97
CA SER A 34 1.95 10.71 7.77
C SER A 34 1.63 9.40 7.04
N VAL A 35 0.34 9.08 6.85
CA VAL A 35 -0.10 7.89 6.11
C VAL A 35 0.55 7.80 4.73
N LYS A 36 0.84 8.94 4.07
CA LYS A 36 1.52 8.96 2.76
C LYS A 36 2.82 8.14 2.75
N ASP A 37 3.55 8.10 3.86
CA ASP A 37 4.86 7.45 3.94
C ASP A 37 4.77 5.93 3.93
N ALA A 38 3.60 5.39 4.30
CA ALA A 38 3.33 3.96 4.24
C ALA A 38 2.78 3.52 2.88
N ILE A 39 2.31 4.44 2.02
CA ILE A 39 1.71 4.09 0.73
C ILE A 39 2.73 4.23 -0.40
N VAL A 40 3.01 3.13 -1.10
CA VAL A 40 4.10 3.06 -2.09
C VAL A 40 3.61 2.75 -3.50
N SER A 41 4.32 3.29 -4.48
CA SER A 41 4.11 2.98 -5.90
C SER A 41 4.92 1.75 -6.30
N LEU A 42 4.25 0.74 -6.86
CA LEU A 42 4.90 -0.42 -7.45
C LEU A 42 5.20 -0.13 -8.92
N GLY A 43 6.05 0.85 -9.22
CA GLY A 43 6.41 1.18 -10.61
C GLY A 43 5.27 1.76 -11.46
N GLY A 44 4.24 2.34 -10.82
CA GLY A 44 3.15 3.05 -11.51
C GLY A 44 2.01 2.19 -12.03
N PHE A 45 2.06 0.86 -11.87
CA PHE A 45 0.97 -0.05 -12.28
C PHE A 45 0.08 -0.49 -11.12
N CYS A 46 0.62 -0.50 -9.90
CA CYS A 46 -0.10 -0.89 -8.68
C CYS A 46 0.33 -0.03 -7.48
N THR A 47 -0.39 -0.22 -6.38
CA THR A 47 -0.08 0.35 -5.06
C THR A 47 0.24 -0.79 -4.08
N GLY A 48 1.09 -0.49 -3.10
CA GLY A 48 1.26 -1.31 -1.91
C GLY A 48 1.32 -0.45 -0.66
N GLU A 49 1.33 -1.12 0.48
CA GLU A 49 1.36 -0.48 1.79
C GLU A 49 2.34 -1.15 2.73
N ILE A 50 3.13 -0.34 3.45
CA ILE A 50 4.06 -0.82 4.47
C ILE A 50 3.28 -1.10 5.77
N ILE A 51 3.45 -2.31 6.30
CA ILE A 51 2.72 -2.80 7.48
C ILE A 51 3.65 -3.22 8.65
N SER A 52 4.96 -3.03 8.53
CA SER A 52 5.91 -3.27 9.62
C SER A 52 7.08 -2.27 9.58
N ASP A 53 7.74 -2.11 10.72
CA ASP A 53 8.97 -1.33 10.88
C ASP A 53 10.19 -1.94 10.17
N GLN A 54 10.09 -3.19 9.72
CA GLN A 54 11.11 -3.88 8.93
C GLN A 54 10.86 -3.84 7.42
N GLY A 55 9.84 -3.11 6.97
CA GLY A 55 9.55 -2.93 5.55
C GLY A 55 8.70 -4.04 4.90
N LEU A 56 8.05 -4.90 5.69
CA LEU A 56 7.00 -5.79 5.16
C LEU A 56 5.92 -4.96 4.47
N MET A 57 5.64 -5.30 3.22
CA MET A 57 4.69 -4.60 2.36
C MET A 57 3.59 -5.55 1.92
N LEU A 58 2.35 -5.07 1.89
CA LEU A 58 1.23 -5.75 1.26
C LEU A 58 0.93 -5.15 -0.11
N THR A 59 0.42 -5.99 -1.01
CA THR A 59 -0.22 -5.59 -2.27
C THR A 59 -1.16 -6.71 -2.71
N ASN A 60 -1.88 -6.52 -3.82
CA ASN A 60 -2.77 -7.56 -4.34
C ASN A 60 -2.00 -8.69 -5.02
N HIS A 61 -2.59 -9.89 -5.02
CA HIS A 61 -2.05 -11.06 -5.72
C HIS A 61 -1.77 -10.78 -7.21
N HIS A 62 -2.69 -10.12 -7.91
CA HIS A 62 -2.52 -9.81 -9.33
C HIS A 62 -1.40 -8.78 -9.59
N CYS A 63 -1.05 -7.94 -8.61
CA CYS A 63 0.09 -7.03 -8.71
C CYS A 63 1.43 -7.78 -8.52
N GLY A 64 1.45 -8.81 -7.67
CA GLY A 64 2.61 -9.68 -7.47
C GLY A 64 2.71 -10.85 -8.46
N TYR A 65 1.74 -10.99 -9.36
CA TYR A 65 1.56 -12.19 -10.18
C TYR A 65 2.79 -12.53 -11.02
N ASP A 66 3.40 -11.54 -11.66
CA ASP A 66 4.60 -11.75 -12.49
C ASP A 66 5.80 -12.24 -11.65
N ALA A 67 5.91 -11.79 -10.39
CA ALA A 67 6.94 -12.26 -9.47
C ALA A 67 6.69 -13.72 -9.05
N ILE A 68 5.45 -14.08 -8.73
CA ILE A 68 5.06 -15.45 -8.39
C ILE A 68 5.29 -16.38 -9.60
N ARG A 69 4.77 -15.99 -10.77
CA ARG A 69 4.84 -16.76 -12.01
C ARG A 69 6.28 -17.00 -12.47
N SER A 70 7.16 -16.01 -12.34
CA SER A 70 8.57 -16.14 -12.75
C SER A 70 9.39 -17.08 -11.86
N HIS A 71 8.93 -17.34 -10.63
CA HIS A 71 9.55 -18.29 -9.71
C HIS A 71 8.81 -19.63 -9.65
N SER A 72 7.66 -19.75 -10.31
CA SER A 72 6.89 -20.99 -10.37
C SER A 72 7.46 -21.94 -11.44
N THR A 73 7.49 -23.22 -11.12
CA THR A 73 7.92 -24.32 -12.00
C THR A 73 6.91 -25.46 -11.90
N VAL A 74 7.06 -26.51 -12.70
CA VAL A 74 6.19 -27.70 -12.56
C VAL A 74 6.43 -28.39 -11.22
N GLU A 75 7.68 -28.37 -10.74
CA GLU A 75 8.07 -28.96 -9.45
C GLU A 75 7.68 -28.09 -8.25
N ASN A 76 7.67 -26.76 -8.41
CA ASN A 76 7.28 -25.80 -7.38
C ASN A 76 6.22 -24.83 -7.94
N ASP A 77 4.96 -25.22 -7.86
CA ASP A 77 3.84 -24.47 -8.44
C ASP A 77 3.28 -23.44 -7.45
N TYR A 78 4.01 -22.33 -7.26
CA TYR A 78 3.57 -21.26 -6.35
C TYR A 78 2.31 -20.52 -6.82
N LEU A 79 1.95 -20.62 -8.10
CA LEU A 79 0.69 -20.07 -8.61
C LEU A 79 -0.51 -20.85 -8.08
N THR A 80 -0.40 -22.17 -7.99
CA THR A 80 -1.46 -23.04 -7.47
C THR A 80 -1.42 -23.15 -5.95
N ASP A 81 -0.24 -23.40 -5.39
CA ASP A 81 -0.09 -23.81 -3.98
C ASP A 81 0.20 -22.63 -3.03
N GLY A 82 0.56 -21.48 -3.58
CA GLY A 82 1.02 -20.31 -2.83
C GLY A 82 2.47 -20.45 -2.34
N PHE A 83 2.96 -19.40 -1.68
CA PHE A 83 4.32 -19.35 -1.16
C PHE A 83 4.38 -18.58 0.17
N TRP A 84 5.15 -19.10 1.11
CA TRP A 84 5.38 -18.50 2.42
C TRP A 84 6.87 -18.61 2.79
N ALA A 85 7.56 -17.48 2.89
CA ALA A 85 8.94 -17.44 3.36
C ALA A 85 8.98 -17.63 4.88
N MET A 86 9.54 -18.75 5.34
CA MET A 86 9.59 -19.10 6.78
C MET A 86 10.68 -18.34 7.55
N THR A 87 11.68 -17.84 6.83
CA THR A 87 12.77 -17.00 7.36
C THR A 87 13.07 -15.87 6.37
N ARG A 88 13.64 -14.77 6.88
CA ARG A 88 14.11 -13.65 6.07
C ARG A 88 15.41 -13.99 5.33
#